data_AF-A0A318SJJ5-F1
#
_entry.id   AF-A0A318SJJ5-F1
#
_cell.length_a   1.000
_cell.length_b   1.000
_cell.length_c   1.000
_cell.angle_alpha   90.00
_cell.angle_beta   90.00
_cell.angle_gamma   90.00
#
_symmetry.space_group_name_H-M   'P 1'
#
loop_
_entity.id
_entity.type
_entity.pdbx_description
1 polymer ?
#
loop_
_entity_poly.entity_id
_entity_poly.type
_entity_poly.pdbx_seq_one_letter_code
_entity_poly.pdbx_strand_id
1 'polypeptide(L)'
;MKGFLFGGLTLALAACSSISSMFPPAQSQPPVVESGFSGYVALGDSLTAGAQSAGLTASGQSAAYPVVLSRWAGHPINAPLTNDPGCPPPLGGSLTAASCTRANPGAVVSNFALTSARVADLTSTTSASVGGEAQARLYNLVLGANRTQVEAALAARPKFLSIWIGANDVLDAALFGDPSRSTSPTEFQAAYRRLLTQLQPLGAKTVLITVPDVTAMPALIPGPKLAQSNLKVLTTIFPNLQVDRASCAASENFVSASTLIDAGSNGGVVSCNAPSALTPSEAATIRATVGAYNASIRALAGEFAAKVLDVSTLLPTAADTNVNLDNVIAPFGPDFSLDGAHPSGVGQAKIARTLGAFLNAQFGTAISLP
;
A
#
# COMPACT_ATOMS: atom_id res chain seq x y z
N MET A 1 -53.86 78.96 -22.41
CA MET A 1 -55.20 78.36 -22.29
C MET A 1 -55.12 77.16 -21.36
N LYS A 2 -55.96 77.19 -20.30
CA LYS A 2 -56.35 76.13 -19.35
C LYS A 2 -55.24 75.38 -18.58
N GLY A 3 -55.11 75.71 -17.29
CA GLY A 3 -54.45 74.88 -16.29
C GLY A 3 -55.40 73.88 -15.64
N PHE A 4 -54.85 72.96 -14.82
CA PHE A 4 -55.52 72.26 -13.72
C PHE A 4 -54.48 71.78 -12.70
N LEU A 5 -54.72 72.08 -11.42
CA LEU A 5 -54.14 71.43 -10.24
C LEU A 5 -54.74 70.03 -10.05
N PHE A 6 -54.00 69.11 -9.43
CA PHE A 6 -54.40 68.14 -8.38
C PHE A 6 -53.09 67.46 -7.92
N GLY A 7 -52.73 67.37 -6.64
CA GLY A 7 -53.48 66.88 -5.49
C GLY A 7 -52.86 65.54 -5.09
N GLY A 8 -52.12 65.51 -3.98
CA GLY A 8 -51.24 64.40 -3.59
C GLY A 8 -51.92 63.10 -3.18
N LEU A 9 -51.12 62.04 -3.12
CA LEU A 9 -51.45 60.83 -2.38
C LEU A 9 -50.16 60.21 -1.78
N THR A 10 -50.00 60.40 -0.48
CA THR A 10 -49.16 59.62 0.41
C THR A 10 -49.81 58.25 0.64
N LEU A 11 -49.09 57.16 0.39
CA LEU A 11 -49.51 55.82 0.81
C LEU A 11 -48.50 55.28 1.84
N ALA A 12 -49.02 54.98 3.02
CA ALA A 12 -48.33 54.60 4.22
C ALA A 12 -47.69 53.19 4.14
N LEU A 13 -46.48 53.07 4.70
CA LEU A 13 -45.92 51.77 5.12
C LEU A 13 -46.64 51.31 6.39
N ALA A 14 -47.37 50.21 6.29
CA ALA A 14 -47.86 49.43 7.44
C ALA A 14 -47.28 48.02 7.38
N ALA A 15 -46.79 47.58 8.53
CA ALA A 15 -45.98 46.39 8.75
C ALA A 15 -46.70 45.06 8.53
N CYS A 16 -45.93 44.03 8.20
CA CYS A 16 -46.16 42.66 8.70
C CYS A 16 -44.80 42.03 9.05
N SER A 17 -44.37 42.29 10.28
CA SER A 17 -43.53 41.39 11.07
C SER A 17 -44.24 40.03 11.19
N SER A 18 -43.52 38.93 10.87
CA SER A 18 -43.66 37.55 11.40
C SER A 18 -43.35 36.49 10.33
N ILE A 19 -42.06 36.29 10.02
CA ILE A 19 -41.55 35.03 9.43
C ILE A 19 -40.21 34.72 10.09
N SER A 20 -40.23 34.42 11.39
CA SER A 20 -39.06 33.91 12.11
C SER A 20 -39.31 32.57 12.78
N SER A 21 -40.43 31.90 12.50
CA SER A 21 -40.84 30.68 13.21
C SER A 21 -40.99 29.42 12.33
N MET A 22 -40.45 29.41 11.10
CA MET A 22 -40.53 28.22 10.22
C MET A 22 -39.21 27.45 10.06
N PHE A 23 -38.12 27.87 10.71
CA PHE A 23 -36.89 27.09 10.76
C PHE A 23 -36.72 26.50 12.16
N PRO A 24 -36.61 25.17 12.32
CA PRO A 24 -36.12 24.63 13.56
C PRO A 24 -34.76 25.28 13.88
N PRO A 25 -34.46 25.61 15.15
CA PRO A 25 -33.16 26.16 15.50
C PRO A 25 -32.09 25.23 14.93
N ALA A 26 -31.09 25.81 14.26
CA ALA A 26 -29.96 25.06 13.74
C ALA A 26 -29.45 24.17 14.88
N GLN A 27 -29.58 22.85 14.73
CA GLN A 27 -28.99 21.93 15.68
C GLN A 27 -27.50 22.28 15.71
N SER A 28 -27.01 22.70 16.88
CA SER A 28 -25.60 22.94 17.10
C SER A 28 -24.87 21.71 16.59
N GLN A 29 -24.07 21.85 15.53
CA GLN A 29 -23.25 20.74 15.08
C GLN A 29 -22.43 20.29 16.30
N PRO A 30 -22.40 18.99 16.61
CA PRO A 30 -21.56 18.51 17.69
C PRO A 30 -20.14 19.02 17.45
N PRO A 31 -19.44 19.47 18.50
CA PRO A 31 -18.09 20.01 18.35
C PRO A 31 -17.23 18.99 17.59
N VAL A 32 -16.54 19.45 16.56
CA VAL A 32 -15.57 18.62 15.85
C VAL A 32 -14.51 18.22 16.87
N VAL A 33 -14.50 16.94 17.26
CA VAL A 33 -13.47 16.40 18.15
C VAL A 33 -12.20 16.31 17.33
N GLU A 34 -11.22 17.16 17.62
CA GLU A 34 -9.91 17.10 17.00
C GLU A 34 -9.24 15.76 17.32
N SER A 35 -8.68 15.12 16.29
CA SER A 35 -8.03 13.83 16.43
C SER A 35 -6.77 13.94 17.29
N GLY A 36 -6.59 13.01 18.23
CA GLY A 36 -5.33 12.87 18.98
C GLY A 36 -4.18 12.27 18.15
N PHE A 37 -4.42 11.92 16.88
CA PHE A 37 -3.45 11.30 15.99
C PHE A 37 -2.63 12.34 15.22
N SER A 38 -1.49 12.74 15.77
CA SER A 38 -0.50 13.63 15.14
C SER A 38 0.93 13.11 15.30
N GLY A 39 1.86 13.56 14.46
CA GLY A 39 3.26 13.11 14.51
C GLY A 39 3.41 11.63 14.15
N TYR A 40 2.92 11.27 12.97
CA TYR A 40 2.87 9.89 12.48
C TYR A 40 4.02 9.60 11.51
N VAL A 41 4.70 8.46 11.71
CA VAL A 41 5.67 7.89 10.78
C VAL A 41 5.23 6.49 10.38
N ALA A 42 5.42 6.15 9.11
CA ALA A 42 5.19 4.81 8.59
C ALA A 42 6.49 4.21 8.03
N LEU A 43 6.79 2.98 8.45
CA LEU A 43 7.91 2.17 7.98
C LEU A 43 7.39 0.91 7.31
N GLY A 44 8.15 0.40 6.35
CA GLY A 44 7.76 -0.82 5.67
C GLY A 44 8.31 -0.97 4.27
N ASP A 45 7.53 -1.69 3.48
CA ASP A 45 7.85 -2.02 2.09
C ASP A 45 6.95 -1.29 1.07
N SER A 46 6.83 -1.85 -0.13
CA SER A 46 6.02 -1.32 -1.23
C SER A 46 4.54 -1.13 -0.88
N LEU A 47 3.97 -1.97 0.00
CA LEU A 47 2.58 -1.83 0.45
C LEU A 47 2.36 -0.52 1.21
N THR A 48 3.36 -0.13 2.01
CA THR A 48 3.36 1.12 2.78
C THR A 48 3.79 2.31 1.95
N ALA A 49 4.69 2.13 1.00
CA ALA A 49 5.15 3.19 0.10
C ALA A 49 4.03 3.67 -0.86
N GLY A 50 3.01 2.86 -1.11
CA GLY A 50 1.96 3.14 -2.08
C GLY A 50 2.35 2.72 -3.50
N ALA A 51 3.16 1.67 -3.63
CA ALA A 51 3.46 1.10 -4.93
C ALA A 51 2.18 0.58 -5.60
N GLN A 52 2.10 0.70 -6.91
CA GLN A 52 1.00 0.22 -7.75
C GLN A 52 1.56 -0.16 -9.12
N SER A 53 1.09 -1.28 -9.68
CA SER A 53 1.46 -1.77 -11.00
C SER A 53 2.98 -1.92 -11.16
N ALA A 54 3.64 -2.49 -10.15
CA ALA A 54 5.08 -2.64 -9.93
C ALA A 54 5.89 -1.34 -9.85
N GLY A 55 5.23 -0.18 -9.93
CA GLY A 55 5.88 1.13 -9.89
C GLY A 55 5.61 1.88 -8.59
N LEU A 56 6.44 2.89 -8.33
CA LEU A 56 6.22 3.89 -7.29
C LEU A 56 6.10 5.25 -7.97
N THR A 57 4.89 5.79 -8.01
CA THR A 57 4.58 7.09 -8.63
C THR A 57 4.10 8.08 -7.58
N ALA A 58 4.17 9.38 -7.88
CA ALA A 58 3.62 10.41 -6.99
C ALA A 58 2.12 10.20 -6.69
N SER A 59 1.35 9.70 -7.66
CA SER A 59 -0.06 9.36 -7.46
C SER A 59 -0.22 8.17 -6.50
N GLY A 60 0.54 7.10 -6.70
CA GLY A 60 0.53 5.94 -5.80
C GLY A 60 0.93 6.29 -4.38
N GLN A 61 2.00 7.07 -4.21
CA GLN A 61 2.46 7.58 -2.92
C GLN A 61 1.43 8.49 -2.25
N SER A 62 0.74 9.32 -3.02
CA SER A 62 -0.35 10.17 -2.51
C SER A 62 -1.59 9.37 -2.10
N ALA A 63 -1.78 8.19 -2.68
CA ALA A 63 -2.85 7.25 -2.36
C ALA A 63 -2.48 6.23 -1.26
N ALA A 64 -1.21 6.18 -0.85
CA ALA A 64 -0.74 5.24 0.17
C ALA A 64 -1.54 5.35 1.48
N TYR A 65 -1.85 4.21 2.11
CA TYR A 65 -2.67 4.20 3.33
C TYR A 65 -2.17 5.13 4.44
N PRO A 66 -0.84 5.34 4.68
CA PRO A 66 -0.40 6.25 5.72
C PRO A 66 -0.79 7.70 5.42
N VAL A 67 -0.68 8.09 4.15
CA VAL A 67 -0.99 9.44 3.68
C VAL A 67 -2.49 9.68 3.74
N VAL A 68 -3.29 8.74 3.25
CA VAL A 68 -4.76 8.82 3.29
C VAL A 68 -5.28 8.89 4.73
N LEU A 69 -4.79 8.01 5.60
CA LEU A 69 -5.16 8.01 7.02
C LEU A 69 -4.84 9.35 7.70
N SER A 70 -3.64 9.90 7.46
CA SER A 70 -3.22 11.17 8.07
C SER A 70 -4.10 12.35 7.66
N ARG A 71 -4.62 12.34 6.41
CA ARG A 71 -5.58 13.34 5.93
C ARG A 71 -6.91 13.22 6.66
N TRP A 72 -7.43 12.01 6.84
CA TRP A 72 -8.67 11.76 7.60
C TRP A 72 -8.54 12.12 9.08
N ALA A 73 -7.34 12.00 9.64
CA ALA A 73 -7.02 12.44 10.98
C ALA A 73 -6.86 13.97 11.13
N GLY A 74 -6.92 14.75 10.04
CA GLY A 74 -6.71 16.20 10.08
C GLY A 74 -5.25 16.66 10.24
N HIS A 75 -4.30 15.72 10.22
CA HIS A 75 -2.87 15.99 10.37
C HIS A 75 -2.07 15.34 9.23
N PRO A 76 -2.18 15.87 7.99
CA PRO A 76 -1.60 15.23 6.82
C PRO A 76 -0.07 15.14 6.91
N ILE A 77 0.47 13.98 6.54
CA ILE A 77 1.92 13.79 6.33
C ILE A 77 2.26 13.91 4.85
N ASN A 78 3.51 14.29 4.55
CA ASN A 78 4.02 14.25 3.18
C ASN A 78 4.70 12.89 2.91
N ALA A 79 4.48 12.37 1.70
CA ALA A 79 5.28 11.28 1.14
C ALA A 79 6.44 11.84 0.28
N PRO A 80 7.53 11.08 0.09
CA PRO A 80 8.63 11.48 -0.79
C PRO A 80 8.25 11.31 -2.26
N LEU A 81 7.39 12.20 -2.77
CA LEU A 81 6.82 12.08 -4.11
C LEU A 81 7.90 11.95 -5.20
N THR A 82 7.81 10.93 -6.04
CA THR A 82 8.68 10.76 -7.22
C THR A 82 8.33 11.75 -8.33
N ASN A 83 9.22 11.92 -9.30
CA ASN A 83 8.86 12.49 -10.60
C ASN A 83 8.35 11.38 -11.55
N ASP A 84 7.67 11.77 -12.62
CA ASP A 84 7.28 10.84 -13.67
C ASP A 84 8.51 10.23 -14.38
N PRO A 85 8.44 8.98 -14.87
CA PRO A 85 7.31 8.05 -14.75
C PRO A 85 7.25 7.24 -13.43
N GLY A 86 8.06 7.57 -12.42
CA GLY A 86 8.16 6.84 -11.15
C GLY A 86 9.53 6.23 -10.87
N CYS A 87 9.72 5.71 -9.67
CA CYS A 87 10.96 5.08 -9.22
C CYS A 87 10.70 3.86 -8.31
N PRO A 88 10.62 2.63 -8.84
CA PRO A 88 10.66 2.30 -10.26
C PRO A 88 9.41 2.79 -11.02
N PRO A 89 9.46 2.92 -12.36
CA PRO A 89 8.27 3.17 -13.15
C PRO A 89 7.30 1.97 -13.09
N PRO A 90 5.99 2.18 -13.33
CA PRO A 90 5.04 1.09 -13.53
C PRO A 90 5.43 0.14 -14.68
N LEU A 91 4.85 -1.06 -14.69
CA LEU A 91 5.03 -2.06 -15.77
C LEU A 91 4.88 -1.43 -17.16
N GLY A 92 5.85 -1.71 -18.04
CA GLY A 92 5.93 -1.14 -19.40
C GLY A 92 6.56 0.24 -19.48
N GLY A 93 6.86 0.90 -18.34
CA GLY A 93 7.57 2.17 -18.28
C GLY A 93 9.10 2.00 -18.18
N SER A 94 9.82 3.04 -18.58
CA SER A 94 11.29 3.08 -18.53
C SER A 94 11.78 4.00 -17.42
N LEU A 95 12.78 3.53 -16.66
CA LEU A 95 13.41 4.33 -15.62
C LEU A 95 14.16 5.50 -16.25
N THR A 96 14.06 6.70 -15.65
CA THR A 96 14.89 7.83 -16.05
C THR A 96 15.67 8.35 -14.85
N ALA A 97 16.80 9.01 -15.09
CA ALA A 97 17.59 9.58 -14.00
C ALA A 97 16.78 10.59 -13.16
N ALA A 98 15.87 11.33 -13.79
CA ALA A 98 15.03 12.33 -13.15
C ALA A 98 13.89 11.72 -12.33
N SER A 99 13.38 10.55 -12.72
CA SER A 99 12.22 9.92 -12.07
C SER A 99 12.50 9.47 -10.63
N CYS A 100 13.75 9.08 -10.34
CA CYS A 100 14.24 8.77 -9.00
C CYS A 100 14.81 9.97 -8.24
N THR A 101 14.24 11.16 -8.43
CA THR A 101 14.45 12.31 -7.55
C THR A 101 13.11 12.76 -6.95
N ARG A 102 13.14 13.37 -5.77
CA ARG A 102 11.91 13.91 -5.17
C ARG A 102 11.38 15.07 -6.02
N ALA A 103 10.08 15.08 -6.29
CA ALA A 103 9.40 16.21 -6.91
C ALA A 103 9.54 17.50 -6.07
N ASN A 104 9.55 17.37 -4.74
CA ASN A 104 9.92 18.44 -3.82
C ASN A 104 11.06 17.99 -2.89
N PRO A 105 12.33 18.34 -3.19
CA PRO A 105 13.48 17.97 -2.36
C PRO A 105 13.41 18.53 -0.93
N GLY A 106 12.75 19.68 -0.72
CA GLY A 106 12.63 20.34 0.58
C GLY A 106 11.48 19.83 1.44
N ALA A 107 10.67 18.89 0.95
CA ALA A 107 9.54 18.37 1.72
C ALA A 107 10.03 17.58 2.95
N VAL A 108 9.47 17.92 4.12
CA VAL A 108 9.57 17.09 5.32
C VAL A 108 8.59 15.93 5.16
N VAL A 109 9.11 14.72 5.01
CA VAL A 109 8.34 13.50 4.75
C VAL A 109 8.30 12.60 5.99
N SER A 110 7.29 11.74 6.08
CA SER A 110 7.11 10.82 7.22
C SER A 110 6.67 9.41 6.82
N ASN A 111 6.59 9.13 5.52
CA ASN A 111 6.53 7.77 5.00
C ASN A 111 7.92 7.38 4.50
N PHE A 112 8.60 6.49 5.23
CA PHE A 112 9.97 6.05 4.94
C PHE A 112 10.03 4.65 4.32
N ALA A 113 8.88 4.10 3.93
CA ALA A 113 8.82 2.78 3.34
C ALA A 113 9.51 2.72 1.97
N LEU A 114 10.16 1.59 1.70
CA LEU A 114 10.95 1.35 0.50
C LEU A 114 10.47 0.10 -0.22
N THR A 115 10.25 0.18 -1.54
CA THR A 115 9.87 -1.01 -2.31
C THR A 115 10.91 -2.10 -2.19
N SER A 116 10.47 -3.36 -2.14
CA SER A 116 11.32 -4.56 -2.02
C SER A 116 12.07 -4.71 -0.69
N ALA A 117 11.91 -3.79 0.28
CA ALA A 117 12.57 -3.92 1.58
C ALA A 117 12.10 -5.18 2.32
N ARG A 118 13.05 -5.91 2.90
CA ARG A 118 12.85 -6.98 3.89
C ARG A 118 13.02 -6.43 5.30
N VAL A 119 12.66 -7.20 6.33
CA VAL A 119 12.77 -6.74 7.73
C VAL A 119 14.20 -6.27 8.07
N ALA A 120 15.21 -7.01 7.61
CA ALA A 120 16.59 -6.67 7.91
C ALA A 120 17.00 -5.29 7.36
N ASP A 121 16.51 -4.94 6.17
CA ASP A 121 16.89 -3.72 5.46
C ASP A 121 16.56 -2.45 6.23
N LEU A 122 15.46 -2.45 6.99
CA LEU A 122 15.00 -1.29 7.76
C LEU A 122 16.08 -0.77 8.74
N THR A 123 16.99 -1.64 9.17
CA THR A 123 18.02 -1.35 10.19
C THR A 123 19.45 -1.29 9.66
N SER A 124 19.70 -1.77 8.44
CA SER A 124 21.07 -2.00 7.94
C SER A 124 21.33 -1.50 6.53
N THR A 125 20.30 -1.29 5.74
CA THR A 125 20.46 -0.99 4.31
C THR A 125 20.29 0.51 4.07
N THR A 126 21.26 1.10 3.38
CA THR A 126 21.26 2.51 3.00
C THR A 126 21.45 2.64 1.49
N SER A 127 21.34 3.87 0.98
CA SER A 127 21.63 4.16 -0.43
C SER A 127 23.07 3.79 -0.85
N ALA A 128 24.01 3.68 0.10
CA ALA A 128 25.40 3.34 -0.17
C ALA A 128 25.68 1.83 -0.12
N SER A 129 24.84 1.05 0.57
CA SER A 129 25.02 -0.39 0.72
C SER A 129 24.06 -1.23 -0.12
N VAL A 130 22.93 -0.66 -0.56
CA VAL A 130 21.97 -1.38 -1.39
C VAL A 130 22.55 -1.69 -2.77
N GLY A 131 22.34 -2.92 -3.24
CA GLY A 131 22.76 -3.35 -4.56
C GLY A 131 21.90 -2.74 -5.67
N GLY A 132 22.55 -2.31 -6.75
CA GLY A 132 21.88 -1.78 -7.94
C GLY A 132 21.67 -0.26 -7.92
N GLU A 133 21.94 0.39 -9.04
CA GLU A 133 21.87 1.85 -9.15
C GLU A 133 20.44 2.38 -8.95
N ALA A 134 19.44 1.68 -9.51
CA ALA A 134 18.03 2.07 -9.37
C ALA A 134 17.57 2.04 -7.90
N GLN A 135 17.92 0.98 -7.17
CA GLN A 135 17.65 0.87 -5.73
C GLN A 135 18.39 1.94 -4.93
N ALA A 136 19.67 2.20 -5.23
CA ALA A 136 20.42 3.26 -4.55
C ALA A 136 19.76 4.63 -4.73
N ARG A 137 19.28 4.93 -5.94
CA ARG A 137 18.52 6.17 -6.24
C ARG A 137 17.20 6.22 -5.48
N LEU A 138 16.45 5.12 -5.41
CA LEU A 138 15.22 5.02 -4.62
C LEU A 138 15.47 5.25 -3.12
N TYR A 139 16.50 4.60 -2.55
CA TYR A 139 16.87 4.80 -1.15
C TYR A 139 17.22 6.25 -0.86
N ASN A 140 18.00 6.89 -1.74
CA ASN A 140 18.33 8.31 -1.60
C ASN A 140 17.09 9.20 -1.73
N LEU A 141 16.17 8.88 -2.65
CA LEU A 141 14.90 9.58 -2.80
C LEU A 141 14.06 9.49 -1.51
N VAL A 142 13.96 8.33 -0.86
CA VAL A 142 13.07 8.17 0.30
C VAL A 142 13.74 8.62 1.60
N LEU A 143 15.00 8.26 1.83
CA LEU A 143 15.69 8.40 3.11
C LEU A 143 16.75 9.51 3.14
N GLY A 144 17.17 9.98 1.97
CA GLY A 144 18.39 10.77 1.82
C GLY A 144 19.64 9.88 1.82
N ALA A 145 20.80 10.53 1.77
CA ALA A 145 22.08 9.83 1.67
C ALA A 145 22.42 9.05 2.94
N ASN A 146 22.83 7.79 2.75
CA ASN A 146 23.42 6.93 3.77
C ASN A 146 22.61 6.81 5.08
N ARG A 147 21.30 6.66 4.96
CA ARG A 147 20.38 6.50 6.09
C ARG A 147 19.50 5.26 5.90
N THR A 148 19.21 4.59 6.99
CA THR A 148 18.25 3.47 7.09
C THR A 148 16.83 3.99 7.40
N GLN A 149 15.81 3.16 7.23
CA GLN A 149 14.44 3.54 7.61
C GLN A 149 14.33 3.86 9.12
N VAL A 150 15.03 3.08 9.96
CA VAL A 150 15.04 3.29 11.42
C VAL A 150 15.70 4.60 11.80
N GLU A 151 16.85 4.95 11.22
CA GLU A 151 17.50 6.23 11.48
C GLU A 151 16.64 7.41 11.03
N ALA A 152 15.90 7.27 9.92
CA ALA A 152 14.95 8.28 9.47
C ALA A 152 13.79 8.45 10.47
N ALA A 153 13.26 7.35 11.01
CA ALA A 153 12.24 7.37 12.05
C ALA A 153 12.73 8.03 13.36
N LEU A 154 13.95 7.68 13.80
CA LEU A 154 14.60 8.26 14.98
C LEU A 154 14.75 9.78 14.83
N ALA A 155 15.20 10.25 13.67
CA ALA A 155 15.33 11.67 13.38
C ALA A 155 13.97 12.40 13.36
N ALA A 156 12.91 11.74 12.89
CA ALA A 156 11.56 12.32 12.82
C ALA A 156 10.85 12.44 14.18
N ARG A 157 11.27 11.68 15.20
CA ARG A 157 10.69 11.68 16.57
C ARG A 157 9.15 11.60 16.59
N PRO A 158 8.55 10.56 15.97
CA PRO A 158 7.10 10.41 15.91
C PRO A 158 6.45 10.14 17.28
N LYS A 159 5.17 10.47 17.41
CA LYS A 159 4.29 10.01 18.48
C LYS A 159 3.60 8.68 18.13
N PHE A 160 3.36 8.44 16.84
CA PHE A 160 2.76 7.22 16.32
C PHE A 160 3.63 6.59 15.24
N LEU A 161 3.75 5.27 15.28
CA LEU A 161 4.52 4.49 14.32
C LEU A 161 3.67 3.34 13.79
N SER A 162 3.60 3.17 12.47
CA SER A 162 3.15 1.91 11.86
C SER A 162 4.33 1.20 11.21
N ILE A 163 4.37 -0.11 11.37
CA ILE A 163 5.38 -0.98 10.76
C ILE A 163 4.64 -2.10 10.03
N TRP A 164 4.68 -2.08 8.70
CA TRP A 164 4.16 -3.18 7.87
C TRP A 164 5.25 -3.66 6.93
N ILE A 165 5.85 -4.79 7.30
CA ILE A 165 7.06 -5.32 6.69
C ILE A 165 7.07 -6.85 6.83
N GLY A 166 7.77 -7.52 5.91
CA GLY A 166 7.96 -8.97 5.95
C GLY A 166 7.33 -9.71 4.79
N ALA A 167 6.54 -9.04 3.94
CA ALA A 167 6.02 -9.67 2.73
C ALA A 167 7.16 -10.07 1.79
N ASN A 168 8.15 -9.19 1.59
CA ASN A 168 9.31 -9.48 0.73
C ASN A 168 10.26 -10.53 1.29
N ASP A 169 10.17 -10.85 2.59
CA ASP A 169 10.95 -11.95 3.19
C ASP A 169 10.48 -13.33 2.69
N VAL A 170 9.26 -13.42 2.14
CA VAL A 170 8.64 -14.66 1.68
C VAL A 170 8.11 -14.59 0.24
N LEU A 171 7.98 -13.38 -0.33
CA LEU A 171 7.39 -13.15 -1.65
C LEU A 171 8.05 -13.98 -2.76
N ASP A 172 9.38 -13.99 -2.82
CA ASP A 172 10.12 -14.71 -3.86
C ASP A 172 9.83 -16.21 -3.84
N ALA A 173 9.57 -16.79 -2.66
CA ALA A 173 9.20 -18.19 -2.57
C ALA A 173 7.88 -18.48 -3.29
N ALA A 174 6.91 -17.56 -3.17
CA ALA A 174 5.62 -17.70 -3.83
C ALA A 174 5.72 -17.41 -5.33
N LEU A 175 6.47 -16.37 -5.73
CA LEU A 175 6.60 -15.98 -7.14
C LEU A 175 7.33 -17.01 -8.00
N PHE A 176 8.24 -17.79 -7.41
CA PHE A 176 9.10 -18.74 -8.11
C PHE A 176 8.88 -20.20 -7.72
N GLY A 177 7.83 -20.52 -6.95
CA GLY A 177 7.53 -21.92 -6.56
C GLY A 177 8.62 -22.57 -5.72
N ASP A 178 9.31 -21.81 -4.87
CA ASP A 178 10.51 -22.28 -4.16
C ASP A 178 10.51 -21.84 -2.69
N PRO A 179 9.96 -22.65 -1.76
CA PRO A 179 9.90 -22.33 -0.33
C PRO A 179 11.24 -21.95 0.29
N SER A 180 12.37 -22.45 -0.26
CA SER A 180 13.71 -22.20 0.28
C SER A 180 14.17 -20.75 0.14
N ARG A 181 13.50 -19.95 -0.69
CA ARG A 181 13.78 -18.51 -0.87
C ARG A 181 13.27 -17.63 0.26
N SER A 182 12.51 -18.19 1.19
CA SER A 182 12.01 -17.47 2.35
C SER A 182 13.14 -17.19 3.34
N THR A 183 13.15 -16.02 3.97
CA THR A 183 13.96 -15.79 5.19
C THR A 183 13.56 -16.84 6.24
N SER A 184 14.48 -17.48 6.94
CA SER A 184 14.06 -18.47 7.94
C SER A 184 13.25 -17.81 9.08
N PRO A 185 12.29 -18.50 9.72
CA PRO A 185 11.55 -17.93 10.86
C PRO A 185 12.44 -17.41 11.98
N THR A 186 13.56 -18.08 12.24
CA THR A 186 14.56 -17.67 13.23
C THR A 186 15.25 -16.35 12.86
N GLU A 187 15.71 -16.23 11.60
CA GLU A 187 16.35 -15.00 11.11
C GLU A 187 15.36 -13.84 11.05
N PHE A 188 14.13 -14.10 10.62
CA PHE A 188 13.05 -13.13 10.61
C PHE A 188 12.79 -12.59 12.04
N GLN A 189 12.62 -13.48 13.02
CA GLN A 189 12.39 -13.08 14.41
C GLN A 189 13.56 -12.25 14.96
N ALA A 190 14.80 -12.66 14.68
CA ALA A 190 15.99 -11.93 15.11
C ALA A 190 16.07 -10.53 14.47
N ALA A 191 15.79 -10.41 13.17
CA ALA A 191 15.77 -9.13 12.46
C ALA A 191 14.65 -8.22 12.98
N TYR A 192 13.46 -8.76 13.22
CA TYR A 192 12.31 -8.01 13.72
C TYR A 192 12.55 -7.52 15.16
N ARG A 193 13.17 -8.36 16.01
CA ARG A 193 13.59 -7.95 17.35
C ARG A 193 14.59 -6.80 17.29
N ARG A 194 15.62 -6.90 16.44
CA ARG A 194 16.60 -5.82 16.25
C ARG A 194 15.93 -4.51 15.84
N LEU A 195 15.00 -4.57 14.89
CA LEU A 195 14.20 -3.43 14.45
C LEU A 195 13.49 -2.75 15.63
N LEU A 196 12.75 -3.52 16.43
CA LEU A 196 12.01 -2.95 17.57
C LEU A 196 12.93 -2.44 18.69
N THR A 197 14.05 -3.11 18.96
CA THR A 197 15.06 -2.64 19.91
C THR A 197 15.61 -1.28 19.51
N GLN A 198 15.94 -1.06 18.23
CA GLN A 198 16.48 0.23 17.78
C GLN A 198 15.42 1.35 17.80
N LEU A 199 14.14 1.02 17.63
CA LEU A 199 13.05 1.98 17.67
C LEU A 199 12.54 2.26 19.09
N GLN A 200 12.82 1.39 20.06
CA GLN A 200 12.36 1.51 21.44
C GLN A 200 12.62 2.88 22.09
N PRO A 201 13.78 3.55 21.87
CA PRO A 201 14.04 4.87 22.43
C PRO A 201 13.06 5.97 22.00
N LEU A 202 12.29 5.77 20.91
CA LEU A 202 11.28 6.74 20.47
C LEU A 202 10.13 6.88 21.47
N GLY A 203 9.78 5.82 22.19
CA GLY A 203 8.58 5.79 23.04
C GLY A 203 7.26 6.02 22.27
N ALA A 204 7.27 5.85 20.95
CA ALA A 204 6.10 6.07 20.09
C ALA A 204 5.05 4.97 20.27
N LYS A 205 3.77 5.35 20.19
CA LYS A 205 2.66 4.38 20.10
C LYS A 205 2.81 3.60 18.79
N THR A 206 3.15 2.33 18.90
CA THR A 206 3.55 1.51 17.76
C THR A 206 2.48 0.49 17.40
N VAL A 207 2.15 0.42 16.10
CA VAL A 207 1.33 -0.63 15.51
C VAL A 207 2.19 -1.48 14.59
N LEU A 208 2.24 -2.77 14.88
CA LEU A 208 2.82 -3.78 14.01
C LEU A 208 1.70 -4.39 13.18
N ILE A 209 1.91 -4.49 11.87
CA ILE A 209 0.92 -5.01 10.94
C ILE A 209 1.42 -6.37 10.44
N THR A 210 0.60 -7.41 10.54
CA THR A 210 1.01 -8.78 10.21
C THR A 210 1.36 -8.93 8.72
N VAL A 211 2.19 -9.91 8.39
CA VAL A 211 2.51 -10.29 7.01
C VAL A 211 1.25 -10.91 6.37
N PRO A 212 0.79 -10.40 5.20
CA PRO A 212 -0.34 -10.99 4.50
C PRO A 212 0.03 -12.36 3.90
N ASP A 213 -0.97 -13.18 3.60
CA ASP A 213 -0.74 -14.43 2.87
C ASP A 213 -0.34 -14.13 1.41
N VAL A 214 0.96 -14.19 1.12
CA VAL A 214 1.50 -13.96 -0.21
C VAL A 214 1.08 -15.04 -1.22
N THR A 215 0.61 -16.21 -0.77
CA THR A 215 0.13 -17.28 -1.67
C THR A 215 -1.29 -17.03 -2.19
N ALA A 216 -1.99 -16.07 -1.60
CA ALA A 216 -3.36 -15.71 -1.96
C ALA A 216 -3.44 -14.48 -2.88
N MET A 217 -2.31 -13.90 -3.29
CA MET A 217 -2.32 -12.69 -4.12
C MET A 217 -2.88 -12.98 -5.53
N PRO A 218 -3.67 -12.06 -6.11
CA PRO A 218 -4.18 -12.21 -7.49
C PRO A 218 -3.11 -12.38 -8.57
N ALA A 219 -1.89 -11.92 -8.33
CA ALA A 219 -0.74 -12.13 -9.22
C ALA A 219 -0.31 -13.60 -9.36
N LEU A 220 -0.77 -14.49 -8.48
CA LEU A 220 -0.62 -15.93 -8.61
C LEU A 220 -1.86 -16.47 -9.34
N ILE A 221 -1.70 -16.75 -10.63
CA ILE A 221 -2.80 -17.10 -11.52
C ILE A 221 -2.98 -18.62 -11.51
N PRO A 222 -4.17 -19.14 -11.15
CA PRO A 222 -4.45 -20.58 -11.21
C PRO A 222 -4.32 -21.11 -12.64
N GLY A 223 -3.75 -22.30 -12.81
CA GLY A 223 -3.60 -22.99 -14.10
C GLY A 223 -4.86 -22.96 -14.98
N PRO A 224 -6.05 -23.34 -14.49
CA PRO A 224 -7.25 -23.38 -15.31
C PRO A 224 -7.69 -21.98 -15.78
N LYS A 225 -7.48 -20.94 -14.96
CA LYS A 225 -7.73 -19.54 -15.36
C LYS A 225 -6.73 -19.10 -16.44
N LEU A 226 -5.45 -19.48 -16.30
CA LEU A 226 -4.43 -19.17 -17.28
C LEU A 226 -4.71 -19.86 -18.63
N ALA A 227 -5.13 -21.12 -18.62
CA ALA A 227 -5.46 -21.89 -19.82
C ALA A 227 -6.61 -21.27 -20.64
N GLN A 228 -7.57 -20.64 -19.97
CA GLN A 228 -8.76 -20.04 -20.59
C GLN A 228 -8.56 -18.57 -21.03
N SER A 229 -7.46 -17.94 -20.62
CA SER A 229 -7.20 -16.53 -20.85
C SER A 229 -6.54 -16.27 -22.22
N ASN A 230 -6.87 -15.12 -22.83
CA ASN A 230 -6.14 -14.59 -23.99
C ASN A 230 -4.97 -13.70 -23.57
N LEU A 231 -4.87 -13.38 -22.27
CA LEU A 231 -3.83 -12.55 -21.67
C LEU A 231 -3.66 -11.22 -22.40
N LYS A 232 -4.76 -10.58 -22.81
CA LYS A 232 -4.73 -9.42 -23.73
C LYS A 232 -3.78 -8.31 -23.28
N VAL A 233 -3.73 -8.02 -21.97
CA VAL A 233 -2.81 -7.02 -21.41
C VAL A 233 -1.36 -7.40 -21.70
N LEU A 234 -0.98 -8.62 -21.31
CA LEU A 234 0.41 -9.08 -21.40
C LEU A 234 0.83 -9.32 -22.84
N THR A 235 -0.04 -9.87 -23.70
CA THR A 235 0.30 -10.12 -25.12
C THR A 235 0.36 -8.83 -25.95
N THR A 236 -0.26 -7.73 -25.49
CA THR A 236 -0.08 -6.41 -26.10
C THR A 236 1.32 -5.84 -25.80
N ILE A 237 1.81 -6.03 -24.58
CA ILE A 237 3.14 -5.55 -24.15
C ILE A 237 4.24 -6.50 -24.63
N PHE A 238 3.97 -7.80 -24.60
CA PHE A 238 4.88 -8.90 -24.91
C PHE A 238 4.26 -9.79 -26.00
N PRO A 239 4.34 -9.41 -27.29
CA PRO A 239 3.68 -10.14 -28.39
C PRO A 239 4.19 -11.58 -28.58
N ASN A 240 5.36 -11.90 -28.03
CA ASN A 240 5.97 -13.23 -28.09
C ASN A 240 5.64 -14.12 -26.89
N LEU A 241 4.82 -13.67 -25.94
CA LEU A 241 4.43 -14.48 -24.78
C LEU A 241 3.63 -15.71 -25.23
N GLN A 242 4.12 -16.90 -24.88
CA GLN A 242 3.46 -18.17 -25.16
C GLN A 242 3.15 -18.91 -23.86
N VAL A 243 2.01 -19.59 -23.83
CA VAL A 243 1.56 -20.44 -22.72
C VAL A 243 1.19 -21.80 -23.26
N ASP A 244 1.76 -22.85 -22.67
CA ASP A 244 1.30 -24.22 -22.86
C ASP A 244 -0.04 -24.43 -22.12
N ARG A 245 -1.13 -24.11 -22.81
CA ARG A 245 -2.49 -24.21 -22.27
C ARG A 245 -2.86 -25.63 -21.86
N ALA A 246 -2.31 -26.65 -22.51
CA ALA A 246 -2.58 -28.04 -22.16
C ALA A 246 -1.98 -28.39 -20.80
N SER A 247 -0.75 -27.93 -20.51
CA SER A 247 -0.16 -28.08 -19.17
C SER A 247 -0.97 -27.42 -18.06
N CYS A 248 -1.73 -26.38 -18.39
CA CYS A 248 -2.44 -25.55 -17.42
C CYS A 248 -3.89 -25.97 -17.18
N ALA A 249 -4.58 -26.57 -18.17
CA ALA A 249 -6.01 -26.81 -18.14
C ALA A 249 -6.51 -27.60 -16.91
N ALA A 250 -5.72 -28.57 -16.44
CA ALA A 250 -6.03 -29.41 -15.27
C ALA A 250 -5.01 -29.27 -14.14
N SER A 251 -4.11 -28.29 -14.20
CA SER A 251 -3.08 -28.08 -13.17
C SER A 251 -3.68 -27.39 -11.94
N GLU A 252 -3.32 -27.83 -10.75
CA GLU A 252 -3.65 -27.14 -9.48
C GLU A 252 -2.62 -26.07 -9.12
N ASN A 253 -1.57 -25.92 -9.94
CA ASN A 253 -0.48 -24.99 -9.68
C ASN A 253 -0.85 -23.56 -10.06
N PHE A 254 -0.12 -22.61 -9.48
CA PHE A 254 -0.21 -21.20 -9.80
C PHE A 254 0.99 -20.76 -10.61
N VAL A 255 0.77 -19.89 -11.58
CA VAL A 255 1.84 -19.21 -12.33
C VAL A 255 1.83 -17.75 -11.93
N SER A 256 2.98 -17.22 -11.54
CA SER A 256 3.11 -15.81 -11.18
C SER A 256 3.07 -14.89 -12.39
N ALA A 257 2.52 -13.69 -12.22
CA ALA A 257 2.60 -12.62 -13.22
C ALA A 257 4.07 -12.32 -13.61
N SER A 258 5.01 -12.42 -12.66
CA SER A 258 6.45 -12.29 -12.93
C SER A 258 6.95 -13.34 -13.92
N THR A 259 6.55 -14.61 -13.76
CA THR A 259 6.91 -15.68 -14.72
C THR A 259 6.39 -15.38 -16.14
N LEU A 260 5.17 -14.83 -16.24
CA LEU A 260 4.61 -14.42 -17.53
C LEU A 260 5.38 -13.25 -18.15
N ILE A 261 5.74 -12.24 -17.35
CA ILE A 261 6.53 -11.07 -17.79
C ILE A 261 7.92 -11.50 -18.24
N ASP A 262 8.59 -12.37 -17.48
CA ASP A 262 9.93 -12.86 -17.79
C ASP A 262 9.94 -13.67 -19.09
N ALA A 263 8.96 -14.57 -19.28
CA ALA A 263 8.81 -15.32 -20.53
C ALA A 263 8.48 -14.42 -21.73
N GLY A 264 7.63 -13.41 -21.51
CA GLY A 264 7.27 -12.43 -22.53
C GLY A 264 8.47 -11.56 -22.96
N SER A 265 9.35 -11.22 -22.00
CA SER A 265 10.52 -10.37 -22.24
C SER A 265 11.69 -11.11 -22.87
N ASN A 266 11.93 -12.37 -22.47
CA ASN A 266 13.10 -13.14 -22.89
C ASN A 266 12.82 -14.16 -24.00
N GLY A 267 11.55 -14.36 -24.34
CA GLY A 267 11.11 -15.43 -25.24
C GLY A 267 11.09 -16.78 -24.50
N GLY A 268 9.90 -17.37 -24.39
CA GLY A 268 9.72 -18.66 -23.71
C GLY A 268 8.26 -19.12 -23.72
N VAL A 269 8.07 -20.41 -23.49
CA VAL A 269 6.74 -21.01 -23.30
C VAL A 269 6.53 -21.24 -21.81
N VAL A 270 5.51 -20.60 -21.25
CA VAL A 270 5.12 -20.79 -19.86
C VAL A 270 4.36 -22.09 -19.71
N SER A 271 4.82 -22.95 -18.80
CA SER A 271 4.16 -24.21 -18.45
C SER A 271 3.72 -24.18 -16.98
N CYS A 272 2.50 -24.64 -16.70
CA CYS A 272 1.99 -24.74 -15.33
C CYS A 272 2.60 -25.92 -14.55
N ASN A 273 3.45 -26.74 -15.18
CA ASN A 273 4.17 -27.84 -14.53
C ASN A 273 5.69 -27.58 -14.46
N ALA A 274 6.14 -26.38 -14.85
CA ALA A 274 7.53 -25.98 -14.70
C ALA A 274 7.90 -25.83 -13.21
N PRO A 275 9.18 -25.98 -12.83
CA PRO A 275 9.63 -25.76 -11.46
C PRO A 275 9.32 -24.37 -10.89
N SER A 276 9.07 -23.37 -11.74
CA SER A 276 8.69 -22.02 -11.32
C SER A 276 7.21 -21.87 -10.99
N ALA A 277 6.37 -22.86 -11.32
CA ALA A 277 4.95 -22.85 -10.97
C ALA A 277 4.78 -23.27 -9.51
N LEU A 278 4.04 -22.47 -8.75
CA LEU A 278 3.81 -22.71 -7.33
C LEU A 278 2.81 -23.85 -7.13
N THR A 279 3.25 -24.96 -6.56
CA THR A 279 2.39 -26.10 -6.24
C THR A 279 1.56 -25.84 -4.96
N PRO A 280 0.43 -26.56 -4.77
CA PRO A 280 -0.34 -26.50 -3.53
C PRO A 280 0.48 -26.84 -2.26
N SER A 281 1.42 -27.79 -2.34
CA SER A 281 2.30 -28.17 -1.22
C SER A 281 3.32 -27.10 -0.87
N GLU A 282 3.91 -26.46 -1.88
CA GLU A 282 4.83 -25.33 -1.66
C GLU A 282 4.07 -24.14 -1.10
N ALA A 283 2.88 -23.85 -1.62
CA ALA A 283 2.01 -22.81 -1.08
C ALA A 283 1.64 -23.07 0.39
N ALA A 284 1.36 -24.32 0.76
CA ALA A 284 1.11 -24.68 2.17
C ALA A 284 2.35 -24.46 3.06
N THR A 285 3.53 -24.78 2.56
CA THR A 285 4.81 -24.54 3.26
C THR A 285 5.04 -23.04 3.47
N ILE A 286 4.80 -22.24 2.43
CA ILE A 286 4.94 -20.79 2.48
C ILE A 286 3.95 -20.17 3.47
N ARG A 287 2.68 -20.62 3.47
CA ARG A 287 1.69 -20.18 4.47
C ARG A 287 2.10 -20.52 5.90
N ALA A 288 2.71 -21.69 6.12
CA ALA A 288 3.25 -22.04 7.43
C ALA A 288 4.38 -21.09 7.86
N THR A 289 5.28 -20.71 6.93
CA THR A 289 6.32 -19.71 7.18
C THR A 289 5.73 -18.33 7.54
N VAL A 290 4.71 -17.86 6.80
CA VAL A 290 3.98 -16.62 7.12
C VAL A 290 3.34 -16.71 8.51
N GLY A 291 2.74 -17.87 8.85
CA GLY A 291 2.21 -18.14 10.19
C GLY A 291 3.28 -17.98 11.28
N ALA A 292 4.48 -18.50 11.07
CA ALA A 292 5.60 -18.37 12.00
C ALA A 292 6.12 -16.92 12.13
N TYR A 293 6.16 -16.17 11.02
CA TYR A 293 6.46 -14.73 11.06
C TYR A 293 5.44 -13.96 11.89
N ASN A 294 4.14 -14.22 11.65
CA ASN A 294 3.06 -13.53 12.36
C ASN A 294 2.99 -13.91 13.85
N ALA A 295 3.35 -15.15 14.20
CA ALA A 295 3.56 -15.54 15.59
C ALA A 295 4.71 -14.73 16.23
N SER A 296 5.84 -14.59 15.53
CA SER A 296 6.96 -13.76 15.99
C SER A 296 6.58 -12.30 16.19
N ILE A 297 5.83 -11.71 15.24
CA ILE A 297 5.35 -10.32 15.34
C ILE A 297 4.50 -10.15 16.60
N ARG A 298 3.58 -11.07 16.90
CA ARG A 298 2.71 -10.99 18.08
C ARG A 298 3.49 -11.16 19.39
N ALA A 299 4.42 -12.10 19.44
CA ALA A 299 5.27 -12.28 20.62
C ALA A 299 6.07 -11.00 20.91
N LEU A 300 6.76 -10.47 19.89
CA LEU A 300 7.54 -9.26 20.01
C LEU A 300 6.69 -8.02 20.31
N ALA A 301 5.46 -7.94 19.80
CA ALA A 301 4.55 -6.86 20.16
C ALA A 301 4.30 -6.80 21.67
N GLY A 302 4.12 -7.95 22.32
CA GLY A 302 3.97 -8.03 23.78
C GLY A 302 5.21 -7.56 24.52
N GLU A 303 6.40 -7.94 24.04
CA GLU A 303 7.67 -7.56 24.66
C GLU A 303 8.00 -6.06 24.53
N PHE A 304 7.64 -5.45 23.40
CA PHE A 304 7.91 -4.04 23.10
C PHE A 304 6.71 -3.11 23.31
N ALA A 305 5.65 -3.60 23.98
CA ALA A 305 4.41 -2.86 24.25
C ALA A 305 3.75 -2.25 22.99
N ALA A 306 3.89 -2.91 21.84
CA ALA A 306 3.24 -2.53 20.59
C ALA A 306 1.86 -3.19 20.46
N LYS A 307 1.01 -2.65 19.57
CA LYS A 307 -0.29 -3.23 19.21
C LYS A 307 -0.18 -3.92 17.86
N VAL A 308 -0.96 -5.00 17.66
CA VAL A 308 -0.93 -5.77 16.40
C VAL A 308 -2.23 -5.59 15.65
N LEU A 309 -2.12 -5.10 14.41
CA LEU A 309 -3.21 -5.16 13.43
C LEU A 309 -3.03 -6.41 12.58
N ASP A 310 -3.99 -7.31 12.65
CA ASP A 310 -4.05 -8.49 11.80
C ASP A 310 -4.68 -8.14 10.45
N VAL A 311 -3.97 -8.45 9.37
CA VAL A 311 -4.40 -8.16 7.99
C VAL A 311 -4.71 -9.41 7.16
N SER A 312 -4.74 -10.58 7.80
CA SER A 312 -5.09 -11.85 7.12
C SER A 312 -6.45 -11.82 6.41
N THR A 313 -7.37 -10.96 6.86
CA THR A 313 -8.69 -10.76 6.25
C THR A 313 -8.84 -9.40 5.53
N LEU A 314 -7.78 -8.59 5.48
CA LEU A 314 -7.87 -7.20 4.99
C LEU A 314 -7.75 -7.10 3.46
N LEU A 315 -6.93 -7.96 2.86
CA LEU A 315 -6.72 -7.99 1.41
C LEU A 315 -7.57 -9.13 0.81
N PRO A 316 -8.38 -8.85 -0.23
CA PRO A 316 -9.12 -9.89 -0.90
C PRO A 316 -8.15 -10.87 -1.59
N THR A 317 -8.54 -12.13 -1.64
CA THR A 317 -7.71 -13.17 -2.26
C THR A 317 -7.92 -13.27 -3.77
N ALA A 318 -7.07 -14.03 -4.47
CA ALA A 318 -7.25 -14.39 -5.87
C ALA A 318 -8.61 -15.08 -6.16
N ALA A 319 -9.19 -15.75 -5.16
CA ALA A 319 -10.51 -16.36 -5.24
C ALA A 319 -11.65 -15.32 -5.09
N ASP A 320 -11.42 -14.29 -4.27
CA ASP A 320 -12.40 -13.22 -4.02
C ASP A 320 -12.37 -12.14 -5.11
N THR A 321 -11.26 -12.05 -5.85
CA THR A 321 -11.11 -11.14 -6.97
C THR A 321 -11.70 -11.78 -8.22
N ASN A 322 -12.57 -11.03 -8.92
CA ASN A 322 -13.05 -11.39 -10.26
C ASN A 322 -11.91 -11.26 -11.28
N VAL A 323 -10.81 -12.01 -11.09
CA VAL A 323 -9.63 -11.97 -11.94
C VAL A 323 -10.05 -12.24 -13.38
N ASN A 324 -9.88 -11.22 -14.22
CA ASN A 324 -10.18 -11.25 -15.63
C ASN A 324 -8.98 -10.64 -16.36
N LEU A 325 -8.03 -11.49 -16.74
CA LEU A 325 -6.79 -11.07 -17.39
C LEU A 325 -6.99 -10.50 -18.80
N ASP A 326 -8.22 -10.55 -19.33
CA ASP A 326 -8.63 -9.89 -20.57
C ASP A 326 -9.20 -8.48 -20.34
N ASN A 327 -9.47 -8.09 -19.09
CA ASN A 327 -9.83 -6.72 -18.71
C ASN A 327 -8.56 -5.87 -18.57
N VAL A 328 -8.35 -4.96 -19.53
CA VAL A 328 -7.16 -4.11 -19.57
C VAL A 328 -7.15 -2.96 -18.57
N ILE A 329 -8.27 -2.70 -17.90
CA ILE A 329 -8.42 -1.60 -16.93
C ILE A 329 -8.21 -2.10 -15.50
N ALA A 330 -8.83 -3.22 -15.15
CA ALA A 330 -8.82 -3.77 -13.80
C ALA A 330 -8.82 -5.31 -13.83
N PRO A 331 -7.72 -5.94 -14.28
CA PRO A 331 -7.63 -7.39 -14.42
C PRO A 331 -7.74 -8.14 -13.08
N PHE A 332 -7.47 -7.46 -11.96
CA PHE A 332 -7.50 -8.02 -10.61
C PHE A 332 -8.60 -7.41 -9.72
N GLY A 333 -9.63 -6.83 -10.34
CA GLY A 333 -10.69 -6.14 -9.63
C GLY A 333 -10.31 -4.74 -9.13
N PRO A 334 -11.18 -4.08 -8.36
CA PRO A 334 -10.99 -2.68 -7.98
C PRO A 334 -9.95 -2.47 -6.88
N ASP A 335 -9.68 -3.49 -6.06
CA ASP A 335 -8.83 -3.36 -4.86
C ASP A 335 -7.34 -3.54 -5.15
N PHE A 336 -6.99 -4.11 -6.30
CA PHE A 336 -5.61 -4.32 -6.73
C PHE A 336 -5.28 -3.51 -7.97
N SER A 337 -4.01 -3.13 -8.08
CA SER A 337 -3.46 -2.49 -9.27
C SER A 337 -3.16 -3.51 -10.38
N LEU A 338 -2.59 -3.07 -11.51
CA LEU A 338 -2.40 -3.91 -12.71
C LEU A 338 -1.40 -5.06 -12.53
N ASP A 339 -0.69 -5.12 -11.40
CA ASP A 339 0.24 -6.21 -11.10
C ASP A 339 -0.39 -7.36 -10.29
N GLY A 340 -1.59 -7.16 -9.74
CA GLY A 340 -2.27 -8.16 -8.90
C GLY A 340 -1.58 -8.46 -7.57
N ALA A 341 -0.56 -7.69 -7.18
CA ALA A 341 0.18 -7.84 -5.94
C ALA A 341 -0.02 -6.63 -5.02
N HIS A 342 0.01 -5.42 -5.59
CA HIS A 342 -0.12 -4.19 -4.83
C HIS A 342 -1.57 -3.66 -4.84
N PRO A 343 -2.08 -3.18 -3.68
CA PRO A 343 -3.39 -2.56 -3.60
C PRO A 343 -3.49 -1.32 -4.49
N SER A 344 -4.63 -1.14 -5.15
CA SER A 344 -4.98 0.10 -5.86
C SER A 344 -5.19 1.25 -4.87
N GLY A 345 -5.44 2.47 -5.36
CA GLY A 345 -5.90 3.56 -4.49
C GLY A 345 -7.16 3.24 -3.67
N VAL A 346 -8.08 2.41 -4.21
CA VAL A 346 -9.27 1.93 -3.48
C VAL A 346 -8.87 0.96 -2.37
N GLY A 347 -7.98 0.00 -2.68
CA GLY A 347 -7.44 -0.93 -1.69
C GLY A 347 -6.68 -0.23 -0.57
N GLN A 348 -5.83 0.75 -0.91
CA GLN A 348 -5.11 1.58 0.06
C GLN A 348 -6.05 2.38 0.97
N ALA A 349 -7.17 2.91 0.45
CA ALA A 349 -8.18 3.58 1.27
C ALA A 349 -8.89 2.61 2.24
N LYS A 350 -9.17 1.36 1.82
CA LYS A 350 -9.71 0.32 2.71
C LYS A 350 -8.73 -0.01 3.84
N ILE A 351 -7.45 -0.16 3.53
CA ILE A 351 -6.39 -0.38 4.52
C ILE A 351 -6.31 0.80 5.50
N ALA A 352 -6.33 2.04 5.00
CA ALA A 352 -6.32 3.24 5.83
C ALA A 352 -7.52 3.26 6.79
N ARG A 353 -8.70 2.83 6.32
CA ARG A 353 -9.93 2.80 7.12
C ARG A 353 -9.82 1.79 8.25
N THR A 354 -9.33 0.59 7.94
CA THR A 354 -9.10 -0.46 8.93
C THR A 354 -8.07 -0.04 9.97
N LEU A 355 -6.94 0.53 9.55
CA LEU A 355 -5.93 1.03 10.46
C LEU A 355 -6.46 2.17 11.33
N GLY A 356 -7.21 3.11 10.75
CA GLY A 356 -7.83 4.19 11.50
C GLY A 356 -8.83 3.71 12.55
N ALA A 357 -9.67 2.72 12.21
CA ALA A 357 -10.60 2.11 13.15
C ALA A 357 -9.85 1.40 14.29
N PHE A 358 -8.76 0.69 13.96
CA PHE A 358 -7.89 0.06 14.92
C PHE A 358 -7.23 1.06 15.87
N LEU A 359 -6.69 2.17 15.35
CA LEU A 359 -6.08 3.24 16.15
C LEU A 359 -7.09 3.89 17.10
N ASN A 360 -8.31 4.13 16.64
CA ASN A 360 -9.40 4.64 17.48
C ASN A 360 -9.68 3.70 18.64
N ALA A 361 -9.80 2.39 18.36
CA ALA A 361 -10.08 1.39 19.38
C ALA A 361 -8.93 1.19 20.37
N GLN A 362 -7.67 1.20 19.90
CA GLN A 362 -6.51 0.88 20.74
C GLN A 362 -5.92 2.08 21.48
N PHE A 363 -6.08 3.29 20.95
CA PHE A 363 -5.40 4.49 21.46
C PHE A 363 -6.32 5.68 21.68
N GLY A 364 -7.62 5.57 21.43
CA GLY A 364 -8.59 6.65 21.63
C GLY A 364 -8.33 7.87 20.74
N THR A 365 -7.84 7.65 19.52
CA THR A 365 -7.39 8.74 18.65
C THR A 365 -8.49 9.63 18.09
N ALA A 366 -9.75 9.18 18.06
CA ALA A 366 -10.88 9.94 17.51
C ALA A 366 -10.70 10.41 16.05
N ILE A 367 -10.01 9.62 15.23
CA ILE A 367 -9.88 9.86 13.78
C ILE A 367 -11.26 9.76 13.13
N SER A 368 -11.63 10.77 12.35
CA SER A 368 -12.87 10.78 11.57
C SER A 368 -12.71 9.94 10.30
N LEU A 369 -13.35 8.77 10.25
CA LEU A 369 -13.28 7.86 9.10
C LEU A 369 -14.47 8.08 8.16
N PRO A 370 -14.26 8.05 6.83
CA PRO A 370 -15.34 8.08 5.84
C PRO A 370 -16.04 6.71 5.68
#